data_AF-A0A359B736-F1
#
_entry.id   AF-A0A359B736-F1
#
_cell.length_a   1.000
_cell.length_b   1.000
_cell.length_c   1.000
_cell.angle_alpha   90.00
_cell.angle_beta   90.00
_cell.angle_gamma   90.00
#
_symmetry.space_group_name_H-M   'P 1'
#
loop_
_entity.id
_entity.type
_entity.pdbx_description
1 polymer ?
#
loop_
_entity_poly.entity_id
_entity_poly.type
_entity_poly.pdbx_seq_one_letter_code
_entity_poly.pdbx_strand_id
1 'polypeptide(L)'
;MPIQYFYSEPDNVLCVKIKVPVVLAEEEVQVVIDNVATLPELAQKVDHIDARLDEFDARPVFVHENGDRWISIIEQEGWERFGWNFNDRRQPVVKKVLVDGVLHKQIFYVDKNDVVKHVGEDIPFSKDITLSEPQPVVNEEDVFVQLHNKKIDMRWELRRGSRLQQTGVLIFSIKVVEERQIFVQVCPRLDRRCVRGVNILRDGNLESWATDFTPIFWGASNVVRANGGAQLGVIPNETASLFQTVRENIAPTGTYRLCFDAMELPGVTTYVGGTASFTLTAELIFFDRFGNQIEYTAQSYTAAQIPDNTTSRLCINAVAPPEAREVLVRFTFDPNVLNTSAVIIDNVMLECIRAREDYFDEYYG
;
A
#
# COMPACT_ATOMS: atom_id res chain seq x y z
N MET A 1 -7.60 11.64 5.56
CA MET A 1 -8.16 12.06 4.26
C MET A 1 -7.81 11.00 3.24
N PRO A 2 -8.78 10.35 2.58
CA PRO A 2 -8.47 9.40 1.51
C PRO A 2 -7.80 10.17 0.37
N ILE A 3 -6.60 9.75 0.00
CA ILE A 3 -5.85 10.30 -1.13
C ILE A 3 -6.39 9.61 -2.39
N GLN A 4 -7.12 10.34 -3.23
CA GLN A 4 -7.49 9.87 -4.56
C GLN A 4 -6.30 10.03 -5.49
N TYR A 5 -5.81 8.92 -6.02
CA TYR A 5 -4.88 8.93 -7.15
C TYR A 5 -5.71 8.88 -8.43
N PHE A 6 -5.72 9.98 -9.19
CA PHE A 6 -6.24 9.97 -10.54
C PHE A 6 -5.18 9.32 -11.45
N TYR A 7 -5.38 8.06 -11.79
CA TYR A 7 -4.63 7.41 -12.88
C TYR A 7 -5.26 7.85 -14.20
N SER A 8 -4.54 8.69 -14.96
CA SER A 8 -4.98 9.24 -16.25
C SER A 8 -4.37 8.49 -17.44
N GLU A 9 -4.34 7.16 -17.40
CA GLU A 9 -3.86 6.34 -18.52
C GLU A 9 -4.81 5.16 -18.78
N PRO A 10 -5.00 4.74 -20.05
CA PRO A 10 -5.84 3.60 -20.41
C PRO A 10 -5.08 2.30 -20.11
N ASP A 11 -4.84 2.02 -18.83
CA ASP A 11 -4.24 0.76 -18.39
C ASP A 11 -5.34 -0.30 -18.16
N ASN A 12 -5.06 -1.54 -18.56
CA ASN A 12 -5.85 -2.70 -18.16
C ASN A 12 -5.75 -2.86 -16.64
N VAL A 13 -6.74 -2.37 -15.92
CA VAL A 13 -6.81 -2.47 -14.46
C VAL A 13 -7.25 -3.87 -14.04
N LEU A 14 -6.46 -4.52 -13.19
CA LEU A 14 -6.87 -5.75 -12.53
C LEU A 14 -7.86 -5.37 -11.42
N CYS A 15 -9.13 -5.71 -11.63
CA CYS A 15 -10.18 -5.57 -10.62
C CYS A 15 -10.33 -6.89 -9.87
N VAL A 16 -10.21 -6.83 -8.54
CA VAL A 16 -10.41 -7.98 -7.66
C VAL A 16 -11.68 -7.76 -6.84
N LYS A 17 -12.50 -8.81 -6.73
CA LYS A 17 -13.68 -8.82 -5.88
C LYS A 17 -13.29 -9.20 -4.46
N ILE A 18 -13.57 -8.35 -3.48
CA ILE A 18 -13.27 -8.59 -2.06
C ILE A 18 -14.53 -8.53 -1.21
N LYS A 19 -14.54 -9.24 -0.06
CA LYS A 19 -15.58 -9.14 0.97
C LYS A 19 -15.09 -8.21 2.08
N VAL A 20 -15.87 -7.18 2.43
CA VAL A 20 -15.53 -6.17 3.43
C VAL A 20 -16.64 -6.03 4.48
N PRO A 21 -16.31 -5.97 5.78
CA PRO A 21 -17.28 -5.68 6.82
C PRO A 21 -17.59 -4.18 6.88
N VAL A 22 -18.85 -3.81 6.70
CA VAL A 22 -19.34 -2.42 6.80
C VAL A 22 -20.12 -2.27 8.10
N VAL A 23 -19.70 -1.33 8.97
CA VAL A 23 -20.41 -1.03 10.22
C VAL A 23 -21.62 -0.16 9.90
N LEU A 24 -22.82 -0.65 10.23
CA LEU A 24 -24.08 0.05 10.01
C LEU A 24 -24.49 0.91 11.22
N ALA A 25 -24.30 0.37 12.42
CA ALA A 25 -24.63 1.05 13.67
C ALA A 25 -23.68 0.64 14.80
N GLU A 26 -23.41 1.56 15.72
CA GLU A 26 -22.63 1.31 16.94
C GLU A 26 -23.36 1.94 18.13
N GLU A 27 -23.56 1.18 19.20
CA GLU A 27 -24.23 1.64 20.42
C GLU A 27 -23.48 1.15 21.66
N GLU A 28 -23.40 1.99 22.70
CA GLU A 28 -22.94 1.59 24.03
C GLU A 28 -24.15 1.21 24.89
N VAL A 29 -24.09 0.04 25.51
CA VAL A 29 -25.24 -0.60 26.15
C VAL A 29 -24.91 -0.90 27.60
N GLN A 30 -25.84 -0.54 28.48
CA GLN A 30 -25.79 -0.85 29.90
C GLN A 30 -26.95 -1.78 30.29
N VAL A 31 -26.63 -2.94 30.86
CA VAL A 31 -27.61 -3.89 31.39
C VAL A 31 -27.42 -4.01 32.90
N VAL A 32 -28.48 -3.76 33.66
CA VAL A 32 -28.49 -3.89 35.12
C VAL A 32 -29.23 -5.15 35.50
N ILE A 33 -28.58 -6.01 36.29
CA ILE A 33 -29.08 -7.29 36.76
C ILE A 33 -29.13 -7.25 38.29
N ASP A 34 -30.33 -7.16 38.85
CA ASP A 34 -30.55 -7.25 40.29
C ASP A 34 -30.86 -8.68 40.71
N ASN A 35 -30.25 -9.13 41.80
CA ASN A 35 -30.46 -10.46 42.34
C ASN A 35 -30.39 -10.51 43.87
N VAL A 36 -31.14 -11.45 44.46
CA VAL A 36 -31.08 -11.73 45.90
C VAL A 36 -30.73 -13.20 46.11
N ALA A 37 -29.48 -13.45 46.51
CA ALA A 37 -29.01 -14.80 46.80
C ALA A 37 -29.19 -15.12 48.30
N THR A 38 -29.50 -16.39 48.57
CA THR A 38 -29.45 -16.94 49.93
C THR A 38 -28.22 -17.80 50.07
N LEU A 39 -27.29 -17.39 50.93
CA LEU A 39 -26.06 -18.13 51.20
C LEU A 39 -26.39 -19.44 51.92
N PRO A 40 -25.69 -20.55 51.59
CA PRO A 40 -25.93 -21.86 52.23
C PRO A 40 -25.72 -21.85 53.75
N GLU A 41 -24.83 -20.97 54.22
CA GLU A 41 -24.46 -20.81 55.62
C GLU A 41 -24.52 -19.33 56.02
N LEU A 42 -24.45 -19.07 57.33
CA LEU A 42 -24.42 -17.70 57.84
C LEU A 42 -23.02 -17.10 57.62
N ALA A 43 -22.96 -16.05 56.80
CA ALA A 43 -21.81 -15.21 56.56
C ALA A 43 -21.72 -14.05 57.57
N GLN A 44 -20.48 -13.75 57.98
CA GLN A 44 -20.14 -12.52 58.71
C GLN A 44 -19.97 -11.35 57.73
N LYS A 45 -19.32 -11.59 56.59
CA LYS A 45 -19.09 -10.61 55.52
C LYS A 45 -18.93 -11.30 54.17
N VAL A 46 -19.19 -10.55 53.11
CA VAL A 46 -18.80 -10.90 51.74
C VAL A 46 -17.46 -10.24 51.47
N ASP A 47 -16.50 -11.01 50.96
CA ASP A 47 -15.16 -10.52 50.64
C ASP A 47 -15.15 -9.86 49.27
N HIS A 48 -15.46 -10.64 48.22
CA HIS A 48 -15.61 -10.17 46.86
C HIS A 48 -16.54 -11.10 46.07
N ILE A 49 -17.00 -10.64 44.91
CA ILE A 49 -17.75 -11.43 43.94
C ILE A 49 -17.00 -11.37 42.61
N ASP A 50 -16.54 -12.51 42.15
CA ASP A 50 -15.99 -12.65 40.81
C ASP A 50 -17.13 -12.91 39.83
N ALA A 51 -17.17 -12.17 38.73
CA ALA A 51 -18.22 -12.31 37.73
C ALA A 51 -17.61 -12.40 36.33
N ARG A 52 -18.22 -13.24 35.49
CA ARG A 52 -17.90 -13.37 34.07
C ARG A 52 -19.17 -13.56 33.24
N LEU A 53 -19.06 -13.22 31.96
CA LEU A 53 -20.11 -13.39 30.97
C LEU A 53 -19.89 -14.68 30.21
N ASP A 54 -20.85 -15.59 30.32
CA ASP A 54 -20.91 -16.86 29.60
C ASP A 54 -22.05 -16.85 28.59
N GLU A 55 -21.92 -17.65 27.54
CA GLU A 55 -22.95 -17.80 26.49
C GLU A 55 -23.45 -16.46 25.94
N PHE A 56 -22.58 -15.45 25.93
CA PHE A 56 -22.94 -14.07 25.61
C PHE A 56 -22.95 -13.85 24.10
N ASP A 57 -24.15 -13.78 23.53
CA ASP A 57 -24.40 -13.66 22.10
C ASP A 57 -25.35 -12.49 21.78
N ALA A 58 -25.31 -12.04 20.52
CA ALA A 58 -26.14 -10.95 20.04
C ALA A 58 -26.60 -11.21 18.61
N ARG A 59 -27.90 -11.01 18.37
CA ARG A 59 -28.52 -11.26 17.06
C ARG A 59 -29.30 -10.06 16.59
N PRO A 60 -29.16 -9.66 15.31
CA PRO A 60 -29.96 -8.58 14.75
C PRO A 60 -31.42 -9.01 14.61
N VAL A 61 -32.33 -8.08 14.81
CA VAL A 61 -33.76 -8.27 14.59
C VAL A 61 -34.19 -7.37 13.44
N PHE A 62 -34.59 -8.01 12.35
CA PHE A 62 -35.03 -7.34 11.14
C PHE A 62 -36.54 -7.09 11.16
N VAL A 63 -36.91 -5.91 10.66
CA VAL A 63 -38.27 -5.61 10.25
C VAL A 63 -38.26 -5.27 8.77
N HIS A 64 -39.35 -5.59 8.08
CA HIS A 64 -39.45 -5.30 6.67
C HIS A 64 -40.28 -4.04 6.46
N GLU A 65 -39.72 -3.04 5.79
CA GLU A 65 -40.37 -1.76 5.51
C GLU A 65 -40.47 -1.46 4.01
N ASN A 66 -41.31 -0.48 3.64
CA ASN A 66 -41.37 -0.01 2.27
C ASN A 66 -40.08 0.71 1.88
N GLY A 67 -39.49 0.30 0.75
CA GLY A 67 -38.23 0.86 0.23
C GLY A 67 -38.28 2.36 -0.02
N ASP A 68 -39.46 2.91 -0.33
CA ASP A 68 -39.68 4.35 -0.54
C ASP A 68 -39.20 5.22 0.63
N ARG A 69 -39.22 4.67 1.85
CA ARG A 69 -38.77 5.37 3.06
C ARG A 69 -37.24 5.55 3.11
N TRP A 70 -36.50 4.72 2.40
CA TRP A 70 -35.05 4.60 2.50
C TRP A 70 -34.31 5.13 1.26
N ILE A 71 -35.02 5.54 0.21
CA ILE A 71 -34.46 6.02 -1.07
C ILE A 71 -33.34 7.04 -0.85
N SER A 72 -33.54 8.06 0.00
CA SER A 72 -32.55 9.12 0.18
C SER A 72 -31.22 8.64 0.78
N ILE A 73 -31.26 7.65 1.68
CA ILE A 73 -30.05 7.06 2.30
C ILE A 73 -29.35 6.15 1.28
N ILE A 74 -30.15 5.35 0.58
CA ILE A 74 -29.70 4.34 -0.37
C ILE A 74 -29.06 4.97 -1.61
N GLU A 75 -29.62 6.06 -2.14
CA GLU A 75 -29.05 6.82 -3.26
C GLU A 75 -27.72 7.50 -2.86
N GLN A 76 -27.67 8.09 -1.67
CA GLN A 76 -26.44 8.74 -1.16
C GLN A 76 -25.29 7.75 -0.99
N GLU A 77 -25.60 6.53 -0.55
CA GLU A 77 -24.59 5.49 -0.33
C GLU A 77 -24.35 4.58 -1.56
N GLY A 78 -25.07 4.79 -2.66
CA GLY A 78 -24.84 4.11 -3.93
C GLY A 78 -25.11 2.60 -3.91
N TRP A 79 -26.14 2.17 -3.19
CA TRP A 79 -26.43 0.75 -2.90
C TRP A 79 -26.78 -0.09 -4.13
N GLU A 80 -27.18 0.53 -5.25
CA GLU A 80 -27.40 -0.15 -6.53
C GLU A 80 -26.19 -1.00 -6.95
N ARG A 81 -24.98 -0.55 -6.61
CA ARG A 81 -23.71 -1.25 -6.90
C ARG A 81 -23.54 -2.56 -6.13
N PHE A 82 -24.35 -2.76 -5.09
CA PHE A 82 -24.34 -3.93 -4.22
C PHE A 82 -25.53 -4.85 -4.49
N GLY A 83 -26.24 -4.66 -5.61
CA GLY A 83 -27.37 -5.51 -6.01
C GLY A 83 -28.73 -5.06 -5.47
N TRP A 84 -28.81 -3.86 -4.88
CA TRP A 84 -30.07 -3.29 -4.44
C TRP A 84 -30.93 -2.81 -5.62
N ASN A 85 -32.23 -3.11 -5.59
CA ASN A 85 -33.19 -2.67 -6.60
C ASN A 85 -34.32 -1.84 -5.96
N PHE A 86 -34.50 -0.61 -6.43
CA PHE A 86 -35.52 0.32 -5.95
C PHE A 86 -36.96 -0.18 -6.10
N ASN A 87 -37.20 -1.20 -6.94
CA ASN A 87 -38.52 -1.80 -7.10
C ASN A 87 -38.89 -2.80 -6.00
N ASP A 88 -37.94 -3.19 -5.16
CA ASP A 88 -38.21 -4.06 -4.01
C ASP A 88 -38.92 -3.28 -2.91
N ARG A 89 -40.25 -3.43 -2.88
CA ARG A 89 -41.13 -2.76 -1.90
C ARG A 89 -40.94 -3.24 -0.47
N ARG A 90 -40.11 -4.24 -0.21
CA ARG A 90 -39.98 -4.87 1.10
C ARG A 90 -38.52 -4.98 1.48
N GLN A 91 -38.00 -3.93 2.12
CA GLN A 91 -36.60 -3.80 2.50
C GLN A 91 -36.38 -4.30 3.93
N PRO A 92 -35.39 -5.17 4.16
CA PRO A 92 -35.02 -5.54 5.52
C PRO A 92 -34.30 -4.37 6.19
N VAL A 93 -34.74 -4.07 7.41
CA VAL A 93 -34.23 -2.97 8.22
C VAL A 93 -33.91 -3.51 9.60
N VAL A 94 -32.66 -3.38 10.01
CA VAL A 94 -32.26 -3.70 11.38
C VAL A 94 -32.65 -2.53 12.29
N LYS A 95 -33.44 -2.85 13.32
CA LYS A 95 -33.93 -1.86 14.31
C LYS A 95 -33.52 -2.17 15.72
N LYS A 96 -33.40 -3.46 16.00
CA LYS A 96 -33.14 -3.96 17.33
C LYS A 96 -32.07 -5.03 17.26
N VAL A 97 -31.37 -5.18 18.36
CA VAL A 97 -30.46 -6.28 18.61
C VAL A 97 -30.94 -6.98 19.86
N LEU A 98 -31.17 -8.28 19.78
CA LEU A 98 -31.42 -9.12 20.93
C LEU A 98 -30.07 -9.57 21.47
N VAL A 99 -29.81 -9.28 22.73
CA VAL A 99 -28.61 -9.73 23.43
C VAL A 99 -29.02 -10.65 24.56
N ASP A 100 -28.37 -11.80 24.63
CA ASP A 100 -28.63 -12.80 25.67
C ASP A 100 -27.33 -13.44 26.16
N GLY A 101 -27.38 -13.99 27.37
CA GLY A 101 -26.24 -14.67 27.99
C GLY A 101 -26.47 -14.99 29.45
N VAL A 102 -25.41 -15.48 30.10
CA VAL A 102 -25.43 -15.90 31.51
C VAL A 102 -24.36 -15.13 32.28
N LEU A 103 -24.78 -14.43 33.33
CA LEU A 103 -23.87 -13.85 34.31
C LEU A 103 -23.49 -14.95 35.31
N HIS A 104 -22.32 -15.56 35.09
CA HIS A 104 -21.74 -16.53 36.00
C HIS A 104 -20.97 -15.81 37.10
N LYS A 105 -21.29 -16.11 38.36
CA LYS A 105 -20.70 -15.45 39.53
C LYS A 105 -20.17 -16.47 40.53
N GLN A 106 -19.08 -16.10 41.18
CA GLN A 106 -18.52 -16.79 42.32
C GLN A 106 -18.46 -15.83 43.50
N ILE A 107 -19.27 -16.10 44.53
CA ILE A 107 -19.39 -15.26 45.72
C ILE A 107 -18.46 -15.82 46.80
N PHE A 108 -17.46 -15.04 47.22
CA PHE A 108 -16.56 -15.39 48.32
C PHE A 108 -16.98 -14.69 49.60
N TYR A 109 -17.14 -15.46 50.68
CA TYR A 109 -17.63 -14.95 51.96
C TYR A 109 -16.95 -15.63 53.14
N VAL A 110 -16.98 -14.98 54.31
CA VAL A 110 -16.45 -15.51 55.56
C VAL A 110 -17.59 -16.02 56.42
N ASP A 111 -17.55 -17.29 56.80
CA ASP A 111 -18.55 -17.92 57.67
C ASP A 111 -18.39 -17.50 59.14
N LYS A 112 -19.22 -18.05 60.03
CA LYS A 112 -19.14 -17.79 61.49
C LYS A 112 -17.88 -18.32 62.18
N ASN A 113 -17.12 -19.20 61.54
CA ASN A 113 -15.91 -19.82 62.07
C ASN A 113 -14.63 -19.18 61.48
N ASP A 114 -14.77 -18.00 60.86
CA ASP A 114 -13.69 -17.29 60.16
C ASP A 114 -13.07 -18.08 59.00
N VAL A 115 -13.84 -18.99 58.39
CA VAL A 115 -13.41 -19.75 57.22
C VAL A 115 -13.94 -19.08 55.95
N VAL A 116 -13.06 -18.92 54.95
CA VAL A 116 -13.45 -18.45 53.63
C VAL A 116 -14.16 -19.58 52.88
N LYS A 117 -15.39 -19.30 52.44
CA LYS A 117 -16.24 -20.17 51.64
C LYS A 117 -16.56 -19.50 50.31
N HIS A 118 -17.04 -20.29 49.36
CA HIS A 118 -17.49 -19.78 48.08
C HIS A 118 -18.77 -20.48 47.63
N VAL A 119 -19.64 -19.74 46.93
CA VAL A 119 -20.84 -20.30 46.28
C VAL A 119 -20.99 -19.73 44.87
N GLY A 120 -21.24 -20.61 43.91
CA GLY A 120 -21.45 -20.25 42.51
C GLY A 120 -22.92 -19.96 42.21
N GLU A 121 -23.18 -19.04 41.30
CA GLU A 121 -24.53 -18.68 40.85
C GLU A 121 -24.52 -18.26 39.38
N ASP A 122 -25.49 -18.76 38.62
CA ASP A 122 -25.71 -18.42 37.21
C ASP A 122 -27.01 -17.65 37.05
N ILE A 123 -26.93 -16.46 36.44
CA ILE A 123 -28.11 -15.62 36.17
C ILE A 123 -28.25 -15.42 34.67
N PRO A 124 -29.21 -16.08 34.00
CA PRO A 124 -29.50 -15.80 32.62
C PRO A 124 -30.13 -14.41 32.49
N PHE A 125 -29.75 -13.69 31.44
CA PHE A 125 -30.38 -12.42 31.08
C PHE A 125 -30.64 -12.36 29.58
N SER A 126 -31.63 -11.55 29.21
CA SER A 126 -31.95 -11.24 27.82
C SER A 126 -32.46 -9.80 27.73
N LYS A 127 -31.97 -9.06 26.74
CA LYS A 127 -32.27 -7.64 26.57
C LYS A 127 -32.45 -7.29 25.09
N ASP A 128 -33.58 -6.68 24.77
CA ASP A 128 -33.78 -5.98 23.51
C ASP A 128 -33.14 -4.60 23.56
N ILE A 129 -32.22 -4.34 22.64
CA ILE A 129 -31.59 -3.04 22.44
C ILE A 129 -32.19 -2.44 21.18
N THR A 130 -32.76 -1.24 21.28
CA THR A 130 -33.24 -0.50 20.11
C THR A 130 -32.12 0.40 19.63
N LEU A 131 -31.76 0.29 18.35
CA LEU A 131 -30.77 1.16 17.72
C LEU A 131 -31.32 2.59 17.67
N SER A 132 -30.47 3.60 17.91
CA SER A 132 -30.87 5.01 17.80
C SER A 132 -31.40 5.33 16.41
N GLU A 133 -30.76 4.79 15.38
CA GLU A 133 -31.14 4.90 13.99
C GLU A 133 -31.33 3.51 13.37
N PRO A 134 -32.55 3.17 12.90
CA PRO A 134 -32.76 2.00 12.06
C PRO A 134 -31.89 2.05 10.80
N GLN A 135 -31.31 0.93 10.40
CA GLN A 135 -30.48 0.86 9.20
C GLN A 135 -31.08 -0.14 8.20
N PRO A 136 -31.23 0.22 6.92
CA PRO A 136 -31.55 -0.76 5.89
C PRO A 136 -30.37 -1.75 5.77
N VAL A 137 -30.61 -2.95 5.22
CA VAL A 137 -29.56 -3.92 4.92
C VAL A 137 -29.78 -4.48 3.51
N VAL A 138 -28.70 -4.87 2.83
CA VAL A 138 -28.74 -5.48 1.49
C VAL A 138 -29.15 -6.94 1.61
N ASN A 139 -28.53 -7.68 2.53
CA ASN A 139 -28.81 -9.09 2.77
C ASN A 139 -28.78 -9.40 4.27
N GLU A 140 -29.91 -9.90 4.81
CA GLU A 140 -30.01 -10.28 6.23
C GLU A 140 -28.99 -11.36 6.62
N GLU A 141 -28.64 -12.28 5.71
CA GLU A 141 -27.69 -13.37 5.98
C GLU A 141 -26.24 -12.90 6.13
N ASP A 142 -25.90 -11.72 5.59
CA ASP A 142 -24.57 -11.14 5.68
C ASP A 142 -24.44 -10.17 6.88
N VAL A 143 -25.50 -10.02 7.69
CA VAL A 143 -25.53 -9.12 8.84
C VAL A 143 -25.30 -9.87 10.14
N PHE A 144 -24.34 -9.41 10.93
CA PHE A 144 -23.98 -9.97 12.22
C PHE A 144 -23.65 -8.87 13.23
N VAL A 145 -23.63 -9.21 14.52
CA VAL A 145 -23.34 -8.26 15.60
C VAL A 145 -21.99 -8.59 16.21
N GLN A 146 -21.13 -7.59 16.31
CA GLN A 146 -19.88 -7.67 17.06
C GLN A 146 -20.07 -7.06 18.45
N LEU A 147 -19.53 -7.72 19.47
CA LEU A 147 -19.60 -7.30 20.87
C LEU A 147 -18.21 -6.90 21.36
N HIS A 148 -18.04 -5.64 21.76
CA HIS A 148 -16.78 -5.09 22.24
C HIS A 148 -16.89 -4.52 23.66
N ASN A 149 -15.74 -4.24 24.27
CA ASN A 149 -15.62 -3.50 25.54
C ASN A 149 -16.44 -4.06 26.72
N LYS A 150 -16.52 -5.39 26.84
CA LYS A 150 -17.27 -6.08 27.90
C LYS A 150 -16.68 -5.79 29.29
N LYS A 151 -17.40 -5.01 30.10
CA LYS A 151 -17.08 -4.67 31.49
C LYS A 151 -18.21 -5.08 32.41
N ILE A 152 -17.86 -5.53 33.62
CA ILE A 152 -18.81 -5.93 34.66
C ILE A 152 -18.44 -5.17 35.94
N ASP A 153 -19.39 -4.44 36.51
CA ASP A 153 -19.30 -3.86 37.85
C ASP A 153 -20.28 -4.61 38.77
N MET A 154 -19.78 -5.15 39.88
CA MET A 154 -20.60 -5.88 40.86
C MET A 154 -20.71 -5.06 42.14
N ARG A 155 -21.95 -4.83 42.57
CA ARG A 155 -22.27 -4.19 43.84
C ARG A 155 -23.05 -5.15 44.71
N TRP A 156 -22.80 -5.15 46.01
CA TRP A 156 -23.49 -6.06 46.92
C TRP A 156 -23.70 -5.48 48.31
N GLU A 157 -24.74 -5.98 48.98
CA GLU A 157 -25.06 -5.64 50.37
C GLU A 157 -25.57 -6.88 51.11
N LEU A 158 -24.88 -7.25 52.19
CA LEU A 158 -25.30 -8.35 53.07
C LEU A 158 -26.38 -7.85 54.04
N ARG A 159 -27.65 -7.98 53.65
CA ARG A 159 -28.80 -7.48 54.44
C ARG A 159 -29.02 -8.26 55.73
N ARG A 160 -28.75 -9.57 55.70
CA ARG A 160 -28.80 -10.49 56.85
C ARG A 160 -27.68 -11.50 56.68
N GLY A 161 -27.29 -12.20 57.75
CA GLY A 161 -26.19 -13.18 57.71
C GLY A 161 -26.28 -14.22 56.59
N SER A 162 -27.44 -14.48 55.98
CA SER A 162 -27.54 -15.34 54.79
C SER A 162 -28.21 -14.69 53.57
N ARG A 163 -28.67 -13.42 53.62
CA ARG A 163 -29.36 -12.78 52.47
C ARG A 163 -28.49 -11.70 51.87
N LEU A 164 -28.02 -11.93 50.65
CA LEU A 164 -27.12 -11.06 49.91
C LEU A 164 -27.88 -10.42 48.74
N GLN A 165 -28.04 -9.09 48.79
CA GLN A 165 -28.54 -8.31 47.66
C GLN A 165 -27.37 -7.95 46.74
N GLN A 166 -27.53 -8.13 45.44
CA GLN A 166 -26.49 -7.94 44.44
C GLN A 166 -27.04 -7.16 43.25
N THR A 167 -26.23 -6.26 42.69
CA THR A 167 -26.52 -5.52 41.46
C THR A 167 -25.30 -5.65 40.56
N GLY A 168 -25.44 -6.38 39.46
CA GLY A 168 -24.45 -6.45 38.39
C GLY A 168 -24.77 -5.43 37.30
N VAL A 169 -23.78 -4.63 36.93
CA VAL A 169 -23.88 -3.68 35.82
C VAL A 169 -22.94 -4.13 34.71
N LEU A 170 -23.52 -4.54 33.59
CA LEU A 170 -22.82 -4.93 32.38
C LEU A 170 -22.74 -3.72 31.45
N ILE A 171 -21.55 -3.40 30.95
CA ILE A 171 -21.33 -2.34 29.97
C ILE A 171 -20.59 -2.95 28.79
N PHE A 172 -21.11 -2.79 27.58
CA PHE A 172 -20.49 -3.28 26.35
C PHE A 172 -20.92 -2.43 25.17
N SER A 173 -20.15 -2.45 24.07
CA SER A 173 -20.58 -1.85 22.81
C SER A 173 -21.01 -2.92 21.82
N ILE A 174 -22.13 -2.65 21.14
CA ILE A 174 -22.61 -3.45 20.03
C ILE A 174 -22.25 -2.75 18.72
N LYS A 175 -21.80 -3.52 17.73
CA LYS A 175 -21.63 -3.05 16.35
C LYS A 175 -22.42 -3.95 15.43
N VAL A 176 -23.39 -3.38 14.72
CA VAL A 176 -24.11 -4.10 13.67
C VAL A 176 -23.31 -3.97 12.39
N VAL A 177 -22.91 -5.10 11.81
CA VAL A 177 -21.99 -5.16 10.66
C VAL A 177 -22.64 -5.97 9.55
N GLU A 178 -22.51 -5.50 8.32
CA GLU A 178 -22.91 -6.23 7.12
C GLU A 178 -21.69 -6.54 6.25
N GLU A 179 -21.51 -7.80 5.85
CA GLU A 179 -20.44 -8.17 4.92
C GLU A 179 -20.84 -7.85 3.47
N ARG A 180 -20.18 -6.87 2.86
CA ARG A 180 -20.44 -6.45 1.47
C ARG A 180 -19.35 -6.91 0.52
N GLN A 181 -19.72 -7.18 -0.73
CA GLN A 181 -18.78 -7.49 -1.79
C GLN A 181 -18.52 -6.25 -2.66
N ILE A 182 -17.26 -5.84 -2.78
CA ILE A 182 -16.85 -4.70 -3.62
C ILE A 182 -15.77 -5.10 -4.61
N PHE A 183 -15.73 -4.42 -5.74
CA PHE A 183 -14.59 -4.47 -6.65
C PHE A 183 -13.58 -3.41 -6.26
N VAL A 184 -12.33 -3.82 -6.08
CA VAL A 184 -11.20 -2.92 -5.86
C VAL A 184 -10.21 -3.05 -7.01
N GLN A 185 -9.63 -1.93 -7.41
CA GLN A 185 -8.49 -1.91 -8.31
C GLN A 185 -7.24 -2.28 -7.50
N VAL A 186 -6.52 -3.31 -7.94
CA VAL A 186 -5.22 -3.66 -7.36
C VAL A 186 -4.10 -3.10 -8.24
N CYS A 187 -3.07 -2.53 -7.62
CA CYS A 187 -1.87 -2.11 -8.33
C CYS A 187 -1.02 -3.35 -8.69
N PRO A 188 -0.41 -3.39 -9.88
CA PRO A 188 0.55 -4.45 -10.21
C PRO A 188 1.66 -4.49 -9.16
N ARG A 189 2.15 -5.69 -8.86
CA ARG A 189 3.19 -5.86 -7.84
C ARG A 189 4.45 -5.15 -8.35
N LEU A 190 4.97 -4.21 -7.56
CA LEU A 190 6.25 -3.57 -7.87
C LEU A 190 7.33 -4.67 -7.95
N ASP A 191 7.85 -4.95 -9.15
CA ASP A 191 9.11 -5.67 -9.26
C ASP A 191 10.14 -4.83 -8.52
N ARG A 192 10.75 -5.39 -7.46
CA ARG A 192 11.75 -4.69 -6.65
C ARG A 192 12.97 -4.27 -7.47
N ARG A 193 13.16 -4.84 -8.67
CA ARG A 193 14.21 -4.46 -9.62
C ARG A 193 13.82 -3.24 -10.46
N CYS A 194 12.53 -2.93 -10.62
CA CYS A 194 12.04 -1.81 -11.41
C CYS A 194 11.42 -0.73 -10.52
N VAL A 195 12.28 0.07 -9.87
CA VAL A 195 11.84 1.20 -9.03
C VAL A 195 12.05 2.51 -9.77
N ARG A 196 10.96 3.21 -10.06
CA ARG A 196 10.99 4.52 -10.74
C ARG A 196 11.71 5.56 -9.86
N GLY A 197 12.50 6.43 -10.50
CA GLY A 197 13.26 7.49 -9.84
C GLY A 197 14.58 7.03 -9.21
N VAL A 198 14.91 5.73 -9.28
CA VAL A 198 16.18 5.21 -8.78
C VAL A 198 17.16 5.07 -9.95
N ASN A 199 18.32 5.73 -9.85
CA ASN A 199 19.40 5.56 -10.80
C ASN A 199 20.11 4.23 -10.55
N ILE A 200 20.11 3.34 -11.55
CA ILE A 200 20.78 2.03 -11.44
C ILE A 200 22.27 2.08 -11.82
N LEU A 201 22.74 3.22 -12.35
CA LEU A 201 24.15 3.46 -12.63
C LEU A 201 24.88 3.86 -11.35
N ARG A 202 26.14 3.42 -11.24
CA ARG A 202 27.07 3.90 -10.22
C ARG A 202 27.68 5.22 -10.68
N ASP A 203 27.78 6.18 -9.77
CA ASP A 203 28.40 7.49 -10.04
C ASP A 203 27.86 8.14 -11.33
N GLY A 204 26.54 8.22 -11.45
CA GLY A 204 25.88 8.83 -12.61
C GLY A 204 26.18 10.33 -12.77
N ASN A 205 26.54 11.01 -11.69
CA ASN A 205 27.06 12.38 -11.68
C ASN A 205 28.55 12.48 -12.06
N LEU A 206 29.22 11.36 -12.37
CA LEU A 206 30.58 11.34 -12.93
C LEU A 206 31.62 12.13 -12.09
N GLU A 207 31.56 12.04 -10.76
CA GLU A 207 32.47 12.77 -9.86
C GLU A 207 33.57 11.90 -9.26
N SER A 208 33.50 10.57 -9.44
CA SER A 208 34.44 9.63 -8.83
C SER A 208 35.57 9.24 -9.81
N TRP A 209 36.74 9.87 -9.64
CA TRP A 209 37.91 9.68 -10.51
C TRP A 209 39.15 9.24 -9.73
N ALA A 210 39.88 8.25 -10.27
CA ALA A 210 41.17 7.83 -9.75
C ALA A 210 42.30 8.77 -10.19
N THR A 211 42.20 9.27 -11.42
CA THR A 211 43.02 10.34 -12.01
C THR A 211 42.14 11.18 -12.93
N ASP A 212 42.63 12.31 -13.44
CA ASP A 212 41.88 13.15 -14.38
C ASP A 212 41.44 12.42 -15.66
N PHE A 213 42.03 11.26 -16.00
CA PHE A 213 41.70 10.49 -17.20
C PHE A 213 41.10 9.11 -16.89
N THR A 214 40.86 8.79 -15.61
CA THR A 214 40.43 7.45 -15.20
C THR A 214 39.26 7.52 -14.21
N PRO A 215 38.00 7.40 -14.70
CA PRO A 215 36.85 7.29 -13.82
C PRO A 215 36.84 5.94 -13.10
N ILE A 216 36.29 5.90 -11.88
CA ILE A 216 36.32 4.70 -11.02
C ILE A 216 35.28 3.67 -11.46
N PHE A 217 34.08 4.12 -11.82
CA PHE A 217 32.94 3.25 -12.12
C PHE A 217 32.62 3.12 -13.61
N TRP A 218 33.32 3.87 -14.45
CA TRP A 218 33.09 3.93 -15.89
C TRP A 218 34.36 3.52 -16.65
N GLY A 219 34.19 2.86 -17.79
CA GLY A 219 35.24 2.69 -18.78
C GLY A 219 35.29 3.92 -19.68
N ALA A 220 36.50 4.39 -20.03
CA ALA A 220 36.67 5.62 -20.78
C ALA A 220 37.83 5.54 -21.79
N SER A 221 37.70 6.24 -22.92
CA SER A 221 38.74 6.44 -23.93
C SER A 221 38.59 7.84 -24.54
N ASN A 222 39.68 8.61 -24.63
CA ASN A 222 39.66 10.02 -25.06
C ASN A 222 38.67 10.89 -24.23
N VAL A 223 38.68 10.68 -22.91
CA VAL A 223 37.83 11.38 -21.93
C VAL A 223 38.70 11.95 -20.81
N VAL A 224 38.39 13.15 -20.33
CA VAL A 224 39.01 13.78 -19.15
C VAL A 224 37.93 14.27 -18.18
N ARG A 225 38.27 14.36 -16.91
CA ARG A 225 37.44 14.97 -15.87
C ARG A 225 37.19 16.44 -16.21
N ALA A 226 35.94 16.86 -16.13
CA ALA A 226 35.52 18.24 -16.27
C ALA A 226 34.88 18.76 -14.97
N ASN A 227 34.61 20.06 -14.90
CA ASN A 227 33.87 20.62 -13.78
C ASN A 227 32.38 20.29 -13.92
N GLY A 228 31.88 19.33 -13.14
CA GLY A 228 30.51 18.82 -13.26
C GLY A 228 30.35 17.87 -14.44
N GLY A 229 31.15 16.78 -14.47
CA GLY A 229 31.00 15.72 -15.46
C GLY A 229 32.27 15.21 -16.14
N ALA A 230 32.08 14.54 -17.28
CA ALA A 230 33.15 13.97 -18.11
C ALA A 230 33.19 14.65 -19.48
N GLN A 231 34.35 15.18 -19.88
CA GLN A 231 34.57 15.73 -21.22
C GLN A 231 35.04 14.63 -22.18
N LEU A 232 34.25 14.35 -23.22
CA LEU A 232 34.57 13.47 -24.33
C LEU A 232 35.14 14.29 -25.50
N GLY A 233 36.13 13.73 -26.20
CA GLY A 233 36.76 14.42 -27.34
C GLY A 233 37.88 15.37 -26.92
N VAL A 234 38.68 14.97 -25.91
CA VAL A 234 39.87 15.73 -25.45
C VAL A 234 40.83 15.97 -26.61
N ILE A 235 41.00 14.95 -27.43
CA ILE A 235 41.55 15.03 -28.78
C ILE A 235 40.35 15.16 -29.73
N PRO A 236 40.04 16.36 -30.26
CA PRO A 236 38.75 16.60 -30.93
C PRO A 236 38.57 15.86 -32.26
N ASN A 237 39.64 15.35 -32.87
CA ASN A 237 39.59 14.60 -34.13
C ASN A 237 39.65 13.06 -33.93
N GLU A 238 39.63 12.59 -32.69
CA GLU A 238 39.62 11.16 -32.38
C GLU A 238 38.31 10.76 -31.70
N THR A 239 37.85 9.53 -31.95
CA THR A 239 36.66 9.01 -31.29
C THR A 239 36.87 8.94 -29.78
N ALA A 240 35.82 9.21 -29.02
CA ALA A 240 35.82 9.04 -27.57
C ALA A 240 34.67 8.14 -27.13
N SER A 241 34.86 7.43 -26.03
CA SER A 241 33.85 6.54 -25.48
C SER A 241 33.82 6.62 -23.96
N LEU A 242 32.62 6.66 -23.39
CA LEU A 242 32.37 6.55 -21.95
C LEU A 242 31.28 5.50 -21.72
N PHE A 243 31.53 4.48 -20.91
CA PHE A 243 30.56 3.38 -20.76
C PHE A 243 30.54 2.74 -19.38
N GLN A 244 29.40 2.15 -19.00
CA GLN A 244 29.23 1.38 -17.77
C GLN A 244 28.29 0.21 -18.02
N THR A 245 28.66 -0.97 -17.52
CA THR A 245 27.81 -2.17 -17.54
C THR A 245 27.13 -2.34 -16.18
N VAL A 246 25.80 -2.44 -16.20
CA VAL A 246 24.97 -2.75 -15.02
C VAL A 246 24.52 -4.20 -15.10
N ARG A 247 24.86 -4.99 -14.06
CA ARG A 247 24.56 -6.43 -13.99
C ARG A 247 23.55 -6.79 -12.90
N GLU A 248 23.19 -5.82 -12.06
CA GLU A 248 22.28 -6.01 -10.94
C GLU A 248 21.02 -5.17 -11.18
N ASN A 249 19.90 -5.62 -10.59
CA ASN A 249 18.62 -4.90 -10.65
C ASN A 249 18.08 -4.65 -12.06
N ILE A 250 18.44 -5.49 -13.04
CA ILE A 250 17.79 -5.48 -14.34
C ILE A 250 16.48 -6.26 -14.24
N ALA A 251 15.36 -5.55 -14.30
CA ALA A 251 14.04 -6.09 -14.51
C ALA A 251 13.90 -6.57 -15.98
N PRO A 252 13.66 -7.87 -16.21
CA PRO A 252 13.23 -8.38 -17.51
C PRO A 252 11.92 -7.72 -17.94
N THR A 253 11.65 -7.63 -19.25
CA THR A 253 10.45 -6.96 -19.81
C THR A 253 10.25 -5.52 -19.32
N GLY A 254 11.32 -4.91 -18.79
CA GLY A 254 11.36 -3.56 -18.25
C GLY A 254 11.53 -2.52 -19.34
N THR A 255 10.76 -1.44 -19.28
CA THR A 255 11.06 -0.22 -20.03
C THR A 255 12.05 0.62 -19.21
N TYR A 256 13.18 0.95 -19.83
CA TYR A 256 14.24 1.77 -19.27
C TYR A 256 14.27 3.14 -19.93
N ARG A 257 14.64 4.14 -19.13
CA ARG A 257 14.88 5.51 -19.58
C ARG A 257 16.27 5.94 -19.16
N LEU A 258 17.11 6.24 -20.14
CA LEU A 258 18.41 6.87 -19.94
C LEU A 258 18.26 8.37 -20.18
N CYS A 259 18.63 9.18 -19.21
CA CYS A 259 18.71 10.63 -19.35
C CYS A 259 20.07 11.13 -18.88
N PHE A 260 20.60 12.16 -19.54
CA PHE A 260 21.90 12.75 -19.21
C PHE A 260 21.91 14.22 -19.62
N ASP A 261 22.78 15.00 -18.99
CA ASP A 261 23.03 16.37 -19.37
C ASP A 261 24.19 16.40 -20.36
N ALA A 262 24.06 17.20 -21.42
CA ALA A 262 25.11 17.39 -22.42
C ALA A 262 25.33 18.88 -22.69
N MET A 263 26.58 19.24 -22.92
CA MET A 263 27.01 20.60 -23.24
C MET A 263 28.16 20.56 -24.24
N GLU A 264 28.09 21.36 -25.30
CA GLU A 264 29.21 21.55 -26.20
C GLU A 264 30.24 22.49 -25.57
N LEU A 265 31.51 22.10 -25.67
CA LEU A 265 32.67 22.97 -25.45
C LEU A 265 33.25 23.38 -26.81
N PRO A 266 32.92 24.58 -27.31
CA PRO A 266 33.46 25.06 -28.58
C PRO A 266 34.92 25.51 -28.43
N GLY A 267 35.69 25.38 -29.51
CA GLY A 267 37.03 25.97 -29.61
C GLY A 267 38.11 25.28 -28.75
N VAL A 268 37.94 23.99 -28.45
CA VAL A 268 38.94 23.17 -27.76
C VAL A 268 40.24 23.07 -28.55
N THR A 269 40.15 23.11 -29.88
CA THR A 269 41.29 23.27 -30.78
C THR A 269 40.93 24.22 -31.93
N THR A 270 41.93 24.76 -32.62
CA THR A 270 41.72 25.66 -33.76
C THR A 270 42.39 25.10 -35.01
N TYR A 271 41.57 24.85 -36.04
CA TYR A 271 42.01 24.49 -37.39
C TYR A 271 41.54 25.55 -38.38
N VAL A 272 42.34 25.79 -39.43
CA VAL A 272 41.90 26.65 -40.54
C VAL A 272 40.73 25.97 -41.25
N GLY A 273 39.55 26.58 -41.20
CA GLY A 273 38.31 26.01 -41.75
C GLY A 273 37.63 24.96 -40.86
N GLY A 274 38.09 24.77 -39.62
CA GLY A 274 37.46 23.87 -38.66
C GLY A 274 36.16 24.44 -38.08
N THR A 275 35.23 23.55 -37.74
CA THR A 275 33.94 23.87 -37.12
C THR A 275 33.58 22.83 -36.06
N ALA A 276 32.57 23.12 -35.25
CA ALA A 276 31.90 22.10 -34.42
C ALA A 276 31.28 21.05 -35.34
N SER A 277 31.87 19.85 -35.38
CA SER A 277 31.47 18.80 -36.32
C SER A 277 31.71 17.44 -35.70
N PHE A 278 30.78 17.02 -34.85
CA PHE A 278 30.78 15.72 -34.21
C PHE A 278 29.36 15.18 -34.08
N THR A 279 29.26 13.88 -33.82
CA THR A 279 28.02 13.21 -33.41
C THR A 279 28.24 12.55 -32.05
N LEU A 280 27.36 12.83 -31.09
CA LEU A 280 27.28 12.11 -29.83
C LEU A 280 26.18 11.06 -29.92
N THR A 281 26.52 9.79 -29.72
CA THR A 281 25.56 8.69 -29.70
C THR A 281 25.45 8.12 -28.29
N ALA A 282 24.22 8.06 -27.76
CA ALA A 282 23.89 7.38 -26.51
C ALA A 282 23.27 6.01 -26.83
N GLU A 283 23.77 4.96 -26.21
CA GLU A 283 23.46 3.56 -26.52
C GLU A 283 23.06 2.80 -25.26
N LEU A 284 22.02 1.99 -25.38
CA LEU A 284 21.58 0.97 -24.42
C LEU A 284 21.65 -0.39 -25.11
N ILE A 285 22.54 -1.25 -24.62
CA ILE A 285 22.77 -2.58 -25.19
C ILE A 285 22.47 -3.62 -24.11
N PHE A 286 21.48 -4.47 -24.34
CA PHE A 286 21.10 -5.52 -23.40
C PHE A 286 21.78 -6.83 -23.75
N PHE A 287 22.19 -7.55 -22.72
CA PHE A 287 22.81 -8.86 -22.83
C PHE A 287 22.04 -9.92 -22.04
N ASP A 288 22.05 -11.15 -22.55
CA ASP A 288 21.59 -12.31 -21.81
C ASP A 288 22.61 -12.77 -20.75
N ARG A 289 22.26 -13.83 -20.01
CA ARG A 289 23.14 -14.43 -18.98
C ARG A 289 24.44 -15.04 -19.52
N PHE A 290 24.55 -15.23 -20.83
CA PHE A 290 25.71 -15.82 -21.50
C PHE A 290 26.59 -14.73 -22.15
N GLY A 291 26.20 -13.46 -22.05
CA GLY A 291 26.92 -12.33 -22.64
C GLY A 291 26.59 -12.10 -24.12
N ASN A 292 25.53 -12.72 -24.65
CA ASN A 292 25.08 -12.44 -26.02
C ASN A 292 24.26 -11.15 -26.02
N GLN A 293 24.54 -10.26 -26.99
CA GLN A 293 23.72 -9.08 -27.22
C GLN A 293 22.34 -9.51 -27.74
N ILE A 294 21.28 -9.07 -27.08
CA ILE A 294 19.89 -9.45 -27.39
C ILE A 294 19.03 -8.26 -27.82
N GLU A 295 19.37 -7.04 -27.42
CA GLU A 295 18.66 -5.83 -27.82
C GLU A 295 19.62 -4.63 -27.88
N TYR A 296 19.35 -3.71 -28.79
CA TYR A 296 20.18 -2.54 -29.06
C TYR A 296 19.30 -1.33 -29.36
N THR A 297 19.43 -0.28 -28.56
CA THR A 297 18.73 0.99 -28.77
C THR A 297 19.73 2.13 -28.70
N ALA A 298 19.71 3.02 -29.69
CA ALA A 298 20.64 4.14 -29.75
C ALA A 298 19.97 5.41 -30.28
N GLN A 299 20.47 6.55 -29.83
CA GLN A 299 20.06 7.87 -30.29
C GLN A 299 21.29 8.76 -30.48
N SER A 300 21.34 9.43 -31.63
CA SER A 300 22.45 10.30 -32.01
C SER A 300 22.03 11.77 -31.98
N TYR A 301 22.95 12.61 -31.53
CA TYR A 301 22.81 14.05 -31.42
C TYR A 301 24.01 14.69 -32.13
N THR A 302 23.74 15.56 -33.10
CA THR A 302 24.78 16.35 -33.77
C THR A 302 25.18 17.54 -32.91
N ALA A 303 26.35 18.13 -33.19
CA ALA A 303 26.81 19.36 -32.52
C ALA A 303 25.71 20.44 -32.44
N ALA A 304 24.99 20.69 -33.55
CA ALA A 304 23.93 21.69 -33.60
C ALA A 304 22.72 21.42 -32.66
N GLN A 305 22.58 20.21 -32.14
CA GLN A 305 21.51 19.82 -31.21
C GLN A 305 21.94 19.93 -29.74
N ILE A 306 23.23 20.19 -29.46
CA ILE A 306 23.79 20.33 -28.12
C ILE A 306 24.18 21.80 -27.92
N PRO A 307 23.65 22.50 -26.92
CA PRO A 307 23.96 23.91 -26.73
C PRO A 307 25.42 24.18 -26.35
N ASP A 308 25.95 25.29 -26.87
CA ASP A 308 27.27 25.81 -26.51
C ASP A 308 27.28 26.31 -25.07
N ASN A 309 28.27 25.86 -24.28
CA ASN A 309 28.55 26.34 -22.91
C ASN A 309 27.32 26.37 -21.97
N THR A 310 26.27 25.63 -22.30
CA THR A 310 25.05 25.48 -21.52
C THR A 310 24.57 24.03 -21.58
N THR A 311 24.08 23.51 -20.45
CA THR A 311 23.65 22.10 -20.35
C THR A 311 22.22 21.92 -20.86
N SER A 312 21.98 20.91 -21.69
CA SER A 312 20.65 20.42 -22.05
C SER A 312 20.42 18.98 -21.58
N ARG A 313 19.20 18.68 -21.13
CA ARG A 313 18.80 17.33 -20.72
C ARG A 313 18.36 16.54 -21.96
N LEU A 314 19.05 15.44 -22.24
CA LEU A 314 18.73 14.51 -23.32
C LEU A 314 18.26 13.18 -22.73
N CYS A 315 17.30 12.52 -23.38
CA CYS A 315 16.76 11.24 -22.93
C CYS A 315 16.47 10.29 -24.09
N ILE A 316 16.64 8.99 -23.83
CA ILE A 316 16.32 7.87 -24.72
C ILE A 316 15.60 6.77 -23.91
N ASN A 317 14.63 6.10 -24.53
CA ASN A 317 13.91 4.98 -23.92
C ASN A 317 14.25 3.67 -24.64
N ALA A 318 14.34 2.57 -23.91
CA ALA A 318 14.53 1.22 -24.45
C ALA A 318 13.66 0.20 -23.70
N VAL A 319 13.36 -0.92 -24.33
CA VAL A 319 12.62 -2.03 -23.71
C VAL A 319 13.55 -3.24 -23.60
N ALA A 320 13.70 -3.76 -22.39
CA ALA A 320 14.52 -4.94 -22.13
C ALA A 320 13.74 -6.21 -22.51
N PRO A 321 14.33 -7.14 -23.29
CA PRO A 321 13.73 -8.45 -23.54
C PRO A 321 13.60 -9.30 -22.26
N PRO A 322 12.78 -10.38 -22.27
CA PRO A 322 12.64 -11.31 -21.14
C PRO A 322 13.97 -11.96 -20.69
N GLU A 323 14.91 -12.13 -21.62
CA GLU A 323 16.21 -12.74 -21.37
C GLU A 323 17.24 -11.76 -20.82
N ALA A 324 16.93 -10.46 -20.74
CA ALA A 324 17.87 -9.42 -20.31
C ALA A 324 18.36 -9.64 -18.88
N ARG A 325 19.68 -9.63 -18.72
CA ARG A 325 20.36 -9.76 -17.41
C ARG A 325 21.38 -8.66 -17.17
N GLU A 326 21.97 -8.11 -18.23
CA GLU A 326 22.91 -7.00 -18.14
C GLU A 326 22.51 -5.92 -19.15
N VAL A 327 22.84 -4.66 -18.83
CA VAL A 327 22.73 -3.54 -19.77
C VAL A 327 24.03 -2.75 -19.77
N LEU A 328 24.52 -2.44 -20.96
CA LEU A 328 25.63 -1.51 -21.19
C LEU A 328 25.05 -0.16 -21.58
N VAL A 329 25.37 0.86 -20.80
CA VAL A 329 25.22 2.26 -21.20
C VAL A 329 26.52 2.69 -21.84
N ARG A 330 26.47 3.20 -23.07
CA ARG A 330 27.65 3.74 -23.77
C ARG A 330 27.33 5.07 -24.42
N PHE A 331 28.23 6.02 -24.23
CA PHE A 331 28.31 7.26 -24.99
C PHE A 331 29.49 7.18 -25.93
N THR A 332 29.24 7.48 -27.20
CA THR A 332 30.26 7.49 -28.26
C THR A 332 30.28 8.88 -28.89
N PHE A 333 31.43 9.55 -28.83
CA PHE A 333 31.70 10.78 -29.55
C PHE A 333 32.44 10.44 -30.83
N ASP A 334 31.83 10.73 -31.97
CA ASP A 334 32.38 10.47 -33.29
C ASP A 334 32.60 11.80 -34.03
N PRO A 335 33.85 12.30 -34.11
CA PRO A 335 34.14 13.56 -34.78
C PRO A 335 34.28 13.38 -36.30
N ASN A 336 33.80 14.37 -37.04
CA ASN A 336 34.16 14.53 -38.43
C ASN A 336 35.55 15.18 -38.56
N VAL A 337 36.08 15.15 -39.77
CA VAL A 337 37.35 15.80 -40.13
C VAL A 337 37.29 17.31 -39.80
N LEU A 338 38.35 17.82 -39.17
CA LEU A 338 38.50 19.22 -38.73
C LEU A 338 37.52 19.64 -37.62
N ASN A 339 37.06 18.72 -36.78
CA ASN A 339 36.28 19.06 -35.60
C ASN A 339 37.10 19.90 -34.60
N THR A 340 36.48 20.96 -34.07
CA THR A 340 37.11 21.89 -33.12
C THR A 340 36.58 21.79 -31.70
N SER A 341 35.53 21.00 -31.49
CA SER A 341 34.74 21.02 -30.25
C SER A 341 34.80 19.70 -29.48
N ALA A 342 34.49 19.75 -28.20
CA ALA A 342 34.31 18.58 -27.33
C ALA A 342 32.90 18.61 -26.69
N VAL A 343 32.53 17.55 -25.98
CA VAL A 343 31.25 17.49 -25.25
C VAL A 343 31.50 17.14 -23.79
N ILE A 344 30.87 17.87 -22.86
CA ILE A 344 30.76 17.44 -21.47
C ILE A 344 29.43 16.70 -21.28
N ILE A 345 29.49 15.55 -20.61
CA ILE A 345 28.33 14.79 -20.15
C ILE A 345 28.29 14.78 -18.62
N ASP A 346 27.10 14.95 -18.04
CA ASP A 346 26.86 14.91 -16.59
C ASP A 346 25.47 14.32 -16.24
N ASN A 347 25.22 14.07 -14.95
CA ASN A 347 23.93 13.68 -14.36
C ASN A 347 23.24 12.52 -15.09
N VAL A 348 24.04 11.52 -15.48
CA VAL A 348 23.59 10.32 -16.18
C VAL A 348 22.73 9.47 -15.26
N MET A 349 21.49 9.25 -15.68
CA MET A 349 20.48 8.48 -14.96
C MET A 349 19.91 7.42 -15.88
N LEU A 350 20.10 6.16 -15.52
CA LEU A 350 19.34 5.06 -16.09
C LEU A 350 18.34 4.61 -15.02
N GLU A 351 17.05 4.63 -15.35
CA GLU A 351 15.99 4.14 -14.47
C GLU A 351 15.07 3.17 -15.20
N CYS A 352 14.47 2.25 -14.46
CA CYS A 352 13.38 1.43 -14.96
C CYS A 352 12.06 2.15 -14.66
N ILE A 353 11.30 2.49 -15.70
CA ILE A 353 10.05 3.25 -15.57
C ILE A 353 8.82 2.36 -15.41
N ARG A 354 8.87 1.12 -15.93
CA ARG A 354 7.81 0.10 -15.84
C ARG A 354 8.39 -1.27 -16.15
N ALA A 355 7.90 -2.34 -15.53
CA ALA A 355 8.11 -3.71 -15.97
C ALA A 355 6.75 -4.32 -16.32
N ARG A 356 6.65 -5.02 -17.46
CA ARG A 356 5.44 -5.76 -17.79
C ARG A 356 5.42 -7.08 -17.02
N GLU A 357 4.35 -7.33 -16.27
CA GLU A 357 4.10 -8.64 -15.65
C GLU A 357 3.59 -9.65 -16.70
N ASP A 358 4.32 -9.87 -17.78
CA ASP A 358 3.95 -10.89 -18.78
C ASP A 358 4.16 -12.33 -18.24
N TYR A 359 4.79 -12.48 -17.07
CA TYR A 359 5.12 -13.77 -16.45
C TYR A 359 3.97 -14.42 -15.66
N PHE A 360 2.84 -13.74 -15.46
CA PHE A 360 1.73 -14.27 -14.66
C PHE A 360 0.58 -14.88 -15.48
N ASP A 361 0.57 -14.71 -16.81
CA ASP A 361 -0.51 -15.22 -17.66
C ASP A 361 -0.36 -16.71 -18.05
N GLU A 362 0.81 -17.34 -17.86
CA GLU A 362 1.03 -18.73 -18.32
C GLU A 362 0.61 -19.83 -17.33
N TYR A 363 0.29 -19.51 -16.06
CA TYR A 363 -0.02 -20.51 -15.03
C TYR A 363 -1.46 -20.50 -14.49
N TYR A 364 -2.34 -19.65 -15.03
CA TYR A 364 -3.76 -19.62 -14.67
C TYR A 364 -4.68 -19.72 -15.90
N GLY A 365 -4.38 -20.67 -16.78
CA GLY A 365 -5.30 -21.16 -17.82
C GLY A 365 -6.01 -22.44 -17.39
#